data_AF-A0A925H7L7-F1
#
_entry.id   AF-A0A925H7L7-F1
#
_cell.length_a   1.000
_cell.length_b   1.000
_cell.length_c   1.000
_cell.angle_alpha   90.00
_cell.angle_beta   90.00
_cell.angle_gamma   90.00
#
_symmetry.space_group_name_H-M   'P 1'
#
loop_
_entity.id
_entity.type
_entity.pdbx_description
1 polymer ?
#
loop_
_entity_poly.entity_id
_entity_poly.type
_entity_poly.pdbx_seq_one_letter_code
_entity_poly.pdbx_strand_id
1 'polypeptide(L)'
;MNHQATRTGDTGRDEKPKPRPAFTAFARVHPGDARAVWRRHLGVYLRLWKMQLAAPLIEPIFSIFAFGWGVGALIAAEVAGMPYLSFIGAGVLAFAVLGRALFETTYASYFRMVYQSTFDAILSTPVEPESLAFAEICWATTKSLIDSVLILLLLFLFGAAVSPFSLLAPLPLVAGSFFTASVSLGFTAHTRDIDSYNLYIALFFSLIFLCGVWFLVDVLPPALR
;
A
#
# COMPACT_ATOMS: atom_id res chain seq x y z
N MET A 1 62.49 -32.42 -1.99
CA MET A 1 61.36 -33.22 -1.47
C MET A 1 60.39 -32.25 -0.81
N ASN A 2 59.14 -32.32 -1.26
CA ASN A 2 58.00 -31.47 -0.88
C ASN A 2 57.71 -31.48 0.62
N HIS A 3 57.29 -30.33 1.16
CA HIS A 3 56.29 -30.30 2.22
C HIS A 3 55.30 -29.16 1.99
N GLN A 4 54.30 -29.46 1.17
CA GLN A 4 52.98 -28.82 1.25
C GLN A 4 52.12 -29.60 2.26
N ALA A 5 51.18 -28.86 2.84
CA ALA A 5 49.90 -29.31 3.41
C ALA A 5 49.89 -29.93 4.82
N THR A 6 49.30 -29.18 5.75
CA THR A 6 48.04 -29.65 6.37
C THR A 6 47.20 -28.46 6.80
N ARG A 7 46.12 -28.24 6.03
CA ARG A 7 44.98 -27.40 6.38
C ARG A 7 44.38 -27.93 7.68
N THR A 8 44.30 -27.10 8.71
CA THR A 8 43.30 -27.27 9.78
C THR A 8 42.11 -26.41 9.40
N GLY A 9 41.04 -27.07 8.97
CA GLY A 9 39.77 -26.45 8.65
C GLY A 9 39.13 -25.90 9.91
N ASP A 10 39.18 -24.57 10.06
CA ASP A 10 38.24 -23.86 10.89
C ASP A 10 36.87 -23.91 10.19
N THR A 11 36.13 -24.97 10.49
CA THR A 11 34.71 -25.07 10.15
C THR A 11 33.97 -24.20 11.15
N GLY A 12 34.04 -22.88 10.91
CA GLY A 12 33.10 -21.93 11.46
C GLY A 12 31.70 -22.42 11.10
N ARG A 13 31.07 -23.10 12.07
CA ARG A 13 29.68 -23.50 11.96
C ARG A 13 28.89 -22.23 11.69
N ASP A 14 28.33 -22.14 10.49
CA ASP A 14 27.19 -21.30 10.14
C ASP A 14 26.07 -21.60 11.14
N GLU A 15 26.12 -20.93 12.28
CA GLU A 15 25.05 -20.92 13.26
C GLU A 15 23.93 -20.10 12.62
N LYS A 16 23.04 -20.78 11.89
CA LYS A 16 21.86 -20.15 11.31
C LYS A 16 21.17 -19.33 12.41
N PRO A 17 21.00 -18.01 12.23
CA PRO A 17 20.46 -17.16 13.28
C PRO A 17 19.12 -17.71 13.73
N LYS A 18 19.00 -17.94 15.04
CA LYS A 18 17.84 -18.56 15.67
C LYS A 18 16.56 -17.80 15.25
N PRO A 19 15.50 -18.48 14.78
CA PRO A 19 14.30 -17.80 14.30
C PRO A 19 13.70 -16.97 15.44
N ARG A 20 13.53 -15.67 15.16
CA ARG A 20 13.09 -14.69 16.16
C ARG A 20 11.59 -14.85 16.43
N PRO A 21 11.13 -14.82 17.69
CA PRO A 21 9.71 -14.87 18.00
C PRO A 21 9.00 -13.61 17.47
N ALA A 22 7.93 -13.80 16.70
CA ALA A 22 7.19 -12.73 16.00
C ALA A 22 6.57 -11.67 16.94
N PHE A 23 6.25 -12.04 18.18
CA PHE A 23 5.54 -11.18 19.13
C PHE A 23 6.42 -10.11 19.80
N THR A 24 7.75 -10.22 19.75
CA THR A 24 8.67 -9.19 20.28
C THR A 24 9.06 -8.13 19.26
N ALA A 25 8.54 -8.19 18.03
CA ALA A 25 8.95 -7.32 16.93
C ALA A 25 8.67 -5.82 17.18
N PHE A 26 7.51 -5.47 17.77
CA PHE A 26 7.18 -4.06 18.05
C PHE A 26 7.96 -3.44 19.21
N ALA A 27 8.56 -4.25 20.09
CA ALA A 27 9.32 -3.76 21.25
C ALA A 27 10.66 -3.10 20.86
N ARG A 28 11.08 -3.25 19.60
CA ARG A 28 12.35 -2.80 19.04
C ARG A 28 12.16 -1.79 17.90
N VAL A 29 11.04 -1.08 17.90
CA VAL A 29 10.87 0.03 16.94
C VAL A 29 11.47 1.27 17.56
N HIS A 30 12.66 1.65 17.08
CA HIS A 30 13.28 2.92 17.41
C HIS A 30 12.69 4.02 16.49
N PRO A 31 11.92 4.98 17.03
CA PRO A 31 11.24 5.98 16.21
C PRO A 31 12.21 6.91 15.47
N GLY A 32 13.43 7.09 15.99
CA GLY A 32 14.49 7.87 15.35
C GLY A 32 14.93 7.27 14.02
N ASP A 33 15.13 5.95 14.00
CA ASP A 33 15.58 5.20 12.83
C ASP A 33 14.47 5.12 11.79
N ALA A 34 13.25 4.81 12.23
CA ALA A 34 12.09 4.79 11.36
C ALA A 34 11.87 6.15 10.67
N ARG A 35 12.02 7.25 11.43
CA ARG A 35 11.95 8.61 10.87
C ARG A 35 13.07 8.89 9.87
N ALA A 36 14.30 8.41 10.11
CA ALA A 36 15.41 8.61 9.20
C ALA A 36 15.18 7.93 7.85
N VAL A 37 14.72 6.67 7.88
CA VAL A 37 14.33 5.92 6.68
C VAL A 37 13.19 6.62 5.96
N TRP A 38 12.13 7.00 6.69
CA TRP A 38 10.98 7.72 6.12
C TRP A 38 11.39 9.02 5.42
N ARG A 39 12.29 9.83 6.01
CA ARG A 39 12.82 11.05 5.37
C ARG A 39 13.56 10.76 4.07
N ARG A 40 14.29 9.64 3.99
CA ARG A 40 14.95 9.21 2.76
C ARG A 40 13.93 8.97 1.66
N HIS A 41 12.86 8.24 1.96
CA HIS A 41 11.76 8.00 1.02
C HIS A 41 11.09 9.30 0.59
N LEU A 42 10.81 10.20 1.54
CA LEU A 42 10.28 11.53 1.25
C LEU A 42 11.18 12.32 0.29
N GLY A 43 12.50 12.28 0.48
CA GLY A 43 13.45 12.96 -0.41
C GLY A 43 13.39 12.43 -1.84
N VAL A 44 13.27 11.10 -2.03
CA VAL A 44 13.13 10.49 -3.36
C VAL A 44 11.79 10.86 -3.99
N TYR A 45 10.73 10.85 -3.21
CA TYR A 45 9.39 11.24 -3.66
C TYR A 45 9.33 12.69 -4.11
N LEU A 46 9.91 13.61 -3.34
CA LEU A 46 9.98 15.02 -3.68
C LEU A 46 10.81 15.28 -4.95
N ARG A 47 11.79 14.43 -5.27
CA ARG A 47 12.50 14.51 -6.56
C ARG A 47 11.64 14.04 -7.73
N LEU A 48 10.78 13.04 -7.50
CA LEU A 48 9.93 12.42 -8.52
C LEU A 48 8.46 12.86 -8.45
N TRP A 49 8.18 13.98 -7.76
CA TRP A 49 6.84 14.38 -7.36
C TRP A 49 5.87 14.49 -8.54
N LYS A 50 6.34 15.03 -9.68
CA LYS A 50 5.50 15.21 -10.89
C LYS A 50 4.92 13.89 -11.36
N MET A 51 5.76 12.86 -11.50
CA MET A 51 5.33 11.54 -11.95
C MET A 51 4.52 10.81 -10.88
N GLN A 52 4.90 10.97 -9.62
CA GLN A 52 4.23 10.31 -8.50
C GLN A 52 2.83 10.85 -8.21
N LEU A 53 2.56 12.12 -8.54
CA LEU A 53 1.24 12.74 -8.41
C LEU A 53 0.38 12.62 -9.67
N ALA A 54 1.00 12.60 -10.86
CA ALA A 54 0.25 12.48 -12.10
C ALA A 54 -0.41 11.11 -12.25
N ALA A 55 0.32 10.02 -11.98
CA ALA A 55 -0.18 8.67 -12.23
C ALA A 55 -1.45 8.32 -11.41
N PRO A 56 -1.54 8.60 -10.10
CA PRO A 56 -2.73 8.30 -9.29
C PRO A 56 -3.97 9.13 -9.65
N LEU A 57 -3.81 10.25 -10.38
CA LEU A 57 -4.94 11.09 -10.79
C LEU A 57 -5.61 10.60 -12.07
N ILE A 58 -4.88 9.90 -12.93
CA ILE A 58 -5.40 9.45 -14.23
C ILE A 58 -6.61 8.54 -14.02
N GLU A 59 -6.43 7.47 -13.24
CA GLU A 59 -7.49 6.47 -13.05
C GLU A 59 -8.79 7.08 -12.48
N PRO A 60 -8.79 7.80 -11.34
CA PRO A 60 -10.01 8.41 -10.80
C PRO A 60 -10.69 9.39 -11.75
N ILE A 61 -9.91 10.18 -12.53
CA ILE A 61 -10.47 11.07 -13.55
C ILE A 61 -11.25 10.24 -14.58
N PHE A 62 -10.61 9.23 -15.17
CA PHE A 62 -11.26 8.38 -16.16
C PHE A 62 -12.43 7.58 -15.57
N SER A 63 -12.34 7.14 -14.32
CA SER A 63 -13.44 6.49 -13.61
C SER A 63 -14.64 7.42 -13.45
N ILE A 64 -14.42 8.67 -13.03
CA ILE A 64 -15.51 9.65 -12.87
C ILE A 64 -16.12 10.02 -14.22
N PHE A 65 -15.31 10.19 -15.28
CA PHE A 65 -15.85 10.43 -16.63
C PHE A 65 -16.65 9.21 -17.14
N ALA A 66 -16.12 8.00 -17.01
CA ALA A 66 -16.76 6.78 -17.49
C ALA A 66 -18.03 6.43 -16.71
N PHE A 67 -17.98 6.44 -15.39
CA PHE A 67 -19.11 6.07 -14.53
C PHE A 67 -20.07 7.23 -14.29
N GLY A 68 -19.56 8.45 -14.12
CA GLY A 68 -20.38 9.63 -13.91
C GLY A 68 -21.14 10.06 -15.15
N TRP A 69 -20.46 10.16 -16.30
CA TRP A 69 -21.10 10.60 -17.54
C TRP A 69 -21.63 9.43 -18.38
N GLY A 70 -20.85 8.36 -18.52
CA GLY A 70 -21.25 7.21 -19.33
C GLY A 70 -22.37 6.40 -18.66
N VAL A 71 -22.07 5.81 -17.51
CA VAL A 71 -23.01 4.91 -16.81
C VAL A 71 -24.11 5.68 -16.07
N GLY A 72 -23.83 6.86 -15.53
CA GLY A 72 -24.84 7.73 -14.91
C GLY A 72 -25.97 8.17 -15.87
N ALA A 73 -25.72 8.15 -17.18
CA ALA A 73 -26.77 8.37 -18.19
C ALA A 73 -27.64 7.12 -18.45
N LEU A 74 -27.19 5.94 -18.04
CA LEU A 74 -27.83 4.64 -18.28
C LEU A 74 -28.56 4.07 -17.05
N ILE A 75 -28.10 4.36 -15.83
CA ILE A 75 -28.71 3.91 -14.58
C ILE A 75 -29.62 5.03 -14.01
N ALA A 76 -30.67 4.67 -13.27
CA ALA A 76 -31.40 5.63 -12.43
C ALA A 76 -30.41 6.49 -11.63
N ALA A 77 -30.61 7.81 -11.62
CA ALA A 77 -29.66 8.80 -11.10
C ALA A 77 -29.30 8.61 -9.61
N GLU A 78 -30.06 7.77 -8.89
CA GLU A 78 -29.93 7.55 -7.46
C GLU A 78 -29.76 6.07 -7.12
N VAL A 79 -28.90 5.81 -6.13
CA VAL A 79 -28.67 4.52 -5.49
C VAL A 79 -28.89 4.69 -3.99
N ALA A 80 -29.84 3.94 -3.42
CA ALA A 80 -30.27 4.06 -2.03
C ALA A 80 -30.61 5.52 -1.59
N GLY A 81 -31.20 6.32 -2.49
CA GLY A 81 -31.56 7.71 -2.21
C GLY A 81 -30.38 8.71 -2.21
N MET A 82 -29.21 8.29 -2.68
CA MET A 82 -28.05 9.17 -2.90
C MET A 82 -27.69 9.25 -4.39
N PRO A 83 -27.14 10.37 -4.87
CA PRO A 83 -26.65 10.46 -6.25
C PRO A 83 -25.64 9.36 -6.54
N TYR A 84 -25.81 8.65 -7.66
CA TYR A 84 -24.90 7.58 -8.07
C TYR A 84 -23.44 8.05 -8.15
N LEU A 85 -23.23 9.30 -8.60
CA LEU A 85 -21.91 9.92 -8.68
C LEU A 85 -21.22 10.04 -7.32
N SER A 86 -21.97 10.36 -6.26
CA SER A 86 -21.43 10.44 -4.89
C SER A 86 -21.08 9.05 -4.36
N PHE A 87 -21.92 8.05 -4.64
CA PHE A 87 -21.67 6.67 -4.25
C PHE A 87 -20.42 6.09 -4.92
N ILE A 88 -20.32 6.18 -6.25
CA ILE A 88 -19.14 5.72 -6.99
C ILE A 88 -17.89 6.54 -6.64
N GLY A 89 -18.03 7.86 -6.45
CA GLY A 89 -16.91 8.70 -6.04
C GLY A 89 -16.25 8.23 -4.75
N ALA A 90 -17.05 7.89 -3.72
CA ALA A 90 -16.55 7.33 -2.48
C ALA A 90 -15.87 5.96 -2.67
N GLY A 91 -16.45 5.10 -3.51
CA GLY A 91 -15.86 3.80 -3.84
C GLY A 91 -14.51 3.92 -4.55
N VAL A 92 -14.44 4.74 -5.60
CA VAL A 92 -13.20 5.00 -6.37
C VAL A 92 -12.13 5.61 -5.49
N LEU A 93 -12.49 6.52 -4.59
CA LEU A 93 -11.56 7.09 -3.61
C LEU A 93 -10.96 5.99 -2.71
N ALA A 94 -11.79 5.14 -2.12
CA ALA A 94 -11.32 4.07 -1.25
C ALA A 94 -10.43 3.08 -2.01
N PHE A 95 -10.86 2.69 -3.20
CA PHE A 95 -10.13 1.79 -4.09
C PHE A 95 -8.73 2.29 -4.42
N ALA A 96 -8.63 3.52 -4.92
CA ALA A 96 -7.36 4.12 -5.33
C ALA A 96 -6.39 4.27 -4.14
N VAL A 97 -6.90 4.66 -2.97
CA VAL A 97 -6.10 4.91 -1.76
C VAL A 97 -5.58 3.60 -1.15
N LEU A 98 -6.42 2.56 -1.07
CA LEU A 98 -5.98 1.24 -0.59
C LEU A 98 -5.05 0.56 -1.60
N GLY A 99 -5.36 0.67 -2.89
CA GLY A 99 -4.48 0.22 -3.97
C GLY A 99 -3.11 0.90 -3.93
N ARG A 100 -3.06 2.20 -3.62
CA ARG A 100 -1.80 2.94 -3.47
C ARG A 100 -0.91 2.34 -2.38
N ALA A 101 -1.47 2.03 -1.22
CA ALA A 101 -0.75 1.39 -0.12
C ALA A 101 -0.22 0.02 -0.53
N LEU A 102 -1.11 -0.81 -1.12
CA LEU A 102 -0.81 -2.16 -1.59
C LEU A 102 0.37 -2.16 -2.57
N PHE A 103 0.30 -1.38 -3.65
CA PHE A 103 1.36 -1.31 -4.67
C PHE A 103 2.69 -0.80 -4.11
N GLU A 104 2.67 0.08 -3.11
CA GLU A 104 3.90 0.56 -2.49
C GLU A 104 4.58 -0.50 -1.63
N THR A 105 3.81 -1.21 -0.80
CA THR A 105 4.35 -2.26 0.07
C THR A 105 4.61 -3.59 -0.64
N THR A 106 4.11 -3.75 -1.87
CA THR A 106 4.40 -4.92 -2.73
C THR A 106 5.53 -4.60 -3.70
N TYR A 107 5.22 -4.19 -4.93
CA TYR A 107 6.22 -4.02 -5.99
C TYR A 107 7.29 -3.01 -5.65
N ALA A 108 6.94 -1.85 -5.09
CA ALA A 108 7.93 -0.81 -4.84
C ALA A 108 8.90 -1.22 -3.72
N SER A 109 8.40 -1.86 -2.67
CA SER A 109 9.21 -2.41 -1.58
C SER A 109 10.04 -3.60 -2.03
N TYR A 110 9.45 -4.53 -2.80
CA TYR A 110 10.17 -5.65 -3.40
C TYR A 110 11.30 -5.18 -4.32
N PHE A 111 11.05 -4.16 -5.14
CA PHE A 111 12.06 -3.61 -6.03
C PHE A 111 13.23 -2.99 -5.25
N ARG A 112 12.93 -2.28 -4.15
CA ARG A 112 13.94 -1.76 -3.22
C ARG A 112 14.73 -2.88 -2.53
N MET A 113 14.07 -3.98 -2.19
CA MET A 113 14.66 -5.11 -1.50
C MET A 113 15.56 -5.94 -2.42
N VAL A 114 15.05 -6.37 -3.57
CA VAL A 114 15.70 -7.37 -4.43
C VAL A 114 16.57 -6.76 -5.52
N TYR A 115 16.09 -5.72 -6.21
CA TYR A 115 16.78 -5.19 -7.39
C TYR A 115 17.69 -4.01 -7.06
N GLN A 116 17.31 -3.16 -6.10
CA GLN A 116 18.11 -2.01 -5.71
C GLN A 116 19.02 -2.28 -4.50
N SER A 117 18.90 -3.45 -3.85
CA SER A 117 19.59 -3.80 -2.60
C SER A 117 19.58 -2.68 -1.55
N THR A 118 18.52 -1.86 -1.55
CA THR A 118 18.41 -0.68 -0.70
C THR A 118 18.16 -1.10 0.74
N PHE A 119 17.45 -2.20 0.95
CA PHE A 119 17.20 -2.74 2.29
C PHE A 119 18.52 -3.25 2.88
N ASP A 120 19.33 -3.99 2.12
CA ASP A 120 20.65 -4.44 2.55
C ASP A 120 21.58 -3.27 2.88
N ALA A 121 21.56 -2.21 2.07
CA ALA A 121 22.31 -0.99 2.35
C ALA A 121 21.85 -0.30 3.65
N ILE A 122 20.55 -0.25 3.95
CA ILE A 122 20.03 0.33 5.20
C ILE A 122 20.39 -0.56 6.40
N LEU A 123 20.24 -1.88 6.27
CA LEU A 123 20.55 -2.85 7.33
C LEU A 123 22.04 -3.01 7.62
N SER A 124 22.92 -2.47 6.76
CA SER A 124 24.35 -2.34 7.05
C SER A 124 24.67 -1.24 8.08
N THR A 125 23.70 -0.34 8.34
CA THR A 125 23.78 0.70 9.37
C THR A 125 23.12 0.18 10.67
N PRO A 126 23.27 0.83 11.83
CA PRO A 126 22.73 0.33 13.11
C PRO A 126 21.20 0.50 13.24
N VAL A 127 20.45 0.30 12.13
CA VAL A 127 18.99 0.37 12.07
C VAL A 127 18.42 -1.03 12.23
N GLU A 128 17.46 -1.20 13.14
CA GLU A 128 16.78 -2.48 13.32
C GLU A 128 15.80 -2.79 12.16
N PRO A 129 15.71 -4.06 11.70
CA PRO A 129 14.79 -4.46 10.63
C PRO A 129 13.32 -4.11 10.90
N GLU A 130 12.91 -4.18 12.16
CA GLU A 130 11.56 -3.85 12.63
C GLU A 130 11.27 -2.36 12.44
N SER A 131 12.28 -1.49 12.67
CA SER A 131 12.19 -0.04 12.44
C SER A 131 12.14 0.29 10.94
N LEU A 132 12.85 -0.46 10.09
CA LEU A 132 12.77 -0.35 8.63
C LEU A 132 11.38 -0.74 8.11
N ALA A 133 10.84 -1.88 8.55
CA ALA A 133 9.50 -2.34 8.16
C ALA A 133 8.42 -1.35 8.57
N PHE A 134 8.49 -0.82 9.80
CA PHE A 134 7.57 0.21 10.27
C PHE A 134 7.67 1.49 9.42
N ALA A 135 8.87 1.93 9.05
CA ALA A 135 9.07 3.09 8.18
C ALA A 135 8.44 2.90 6.80
N GLU A 136 8.54 1.70 6.21
CA GLU A 136 7.92 1.36 4.93
C GLU A 136 6.38 1.41 5.01
N ILE A 137 5.78 0.89 6.08
CA ILE A 137 4.32 0.97 6.32
C ILE A 137 3.88 2.42 6.49
N CYS A 138 4.58 3.20 7.32
CA CYS A 138 4.30 4.63 7.51
C CYS A 138 4.45 5.41 6.20
N TRP A 139 5.45 5.06 5.39
CA TRP A 139 5.69 5.69 4.09
C TRP A 139 4.56 5.39 3.09
N ALA A 140 4.14 4.14 2.97
CA ALA A 140 3.00 3.74 2.14
C ALA A 140 1.71 4.45 2.58
N THR A 141 1.49 4.54 3.90
CA THR A 141 0.33 5.25 4.48
C THR A 141 0.38 6.75 4.17
N THR A 142 1.57 7.37 4.26
CA THR A 142 1.76 8.79 3.93
C THR A 142 1.39 9.07 2.47
N LYS A 143 1.85 8.24 1.54
CA LYS A 143 1.52 8.42 0.12
C LYS A 143 0.06 8.21 -0.18
N SER A 144 -0.55 7.22 0.47
CA SER A 144 -1.98 6.96 0.35
C SER A 144 -2.81 8.12 0.89
N LEU A 145 -2.35 8.79 1.95
CA LEU A 145 -2.96 10.01 2.47
C LEU A 145 -2.85 11.18 1.48
N ILE A 146 -1.69 11.37 0.85
CA ILE A 146 -1.51 12.42 -0.18
C ILE A 146 -2.49 12.18 -1.33
N ASP A 147 -2.54 10.94 -1.83
CA ASP A 147 -3.43 10.58 -2.95
C ASP A 147 -4.92 10.69 -2.53
N SER A 148 -5.26 10.35 -1.28
CA SER A 148 -6.61 10.51 -0.72
C SER A 148 -7.07 11.97 -0.74
N VAL A 149 -6.22 12.91 -0.29
CA VAL A 149 -6.53 14.34 -0.29
C VAL A 149 -6.70 14.87 -1.72
N LEU A 150 -5.84 14.43 -2.65
CA LEU A 150 -5.90 14.84 -4.04
C LEU A 150 -7.16 14.35 -4.76
N ILE A 151 -7.50 13.08 -4.59
CA ILE A 151 -8.70 12.49 -5.18
C ILE A 151 -9.96 13.09 -4.54
N LEU A 152 -9.94 13.35 -3.24
CA LEU A 152 -11.05 14.03 -2.56
C LEU A 152 -11.27 15.45 -3.12
N LEU A 153 -10.20 16.21 -3.34
CA LEU A 153 -10.29 17.53 -3.99
C LEU A 153 -10.89 17.41 -5.40
N LEU A 154 -10.49 16.38 -6.14
CA LEU A 154 -11.05 16.09 -7.45
C LEU A 154 -12.56 15.79 -7.38
N LEU A 155 -13.00 14.97 -6.42
CA LEU A 155 -14.42 14.68 -6.20
C LEU A 155 -15.22 15.93 -5.82
N PHE A 156 -14.64 16.87 -5.07
CA PHE A 156 -15.26 18.18 -4.82
C PHE A 156 -15.41 18.99 -6.12
N LEU A 157 -14.38 19.00 -6.98
CA LEU A 157 -14.41 19.73 -8.26
C LEU A 157 -15.49 19.19 -9.21
N PHE A 158 -15.69 17.87 -9.24
CA PHE A 158 -16.73 17.23 -10.05
C PHE A 158 -18.12 17.26 -9.39
N GLY A 159 -18.27 17.83 -8.19
CA GLY A 159 -19.54 17.92 -7.49
C GLY A 159 -20.05 16.60 -6.91
N ALA A 160 -19.19 15.57 -6.81
CA ALA A 160 -19.53 14.27 -6.24
C ALA A 160 -19.56 14.30 -4.69
N ALA A 161 -18.72 15.14 -4.08
CA ALA A 161 -18.65 15.31 -2.62
C ALA A 161 -19.41 16.57 -2.18
N VAL A 162 -20.68 16.43 -1.82
CA VAL A 162 -21.55 17.57 -1.46
C VAL A 162 -21.65 17.80 0.05
N SER A 163 -21.25 16.81 0.87
CA SER A 163 -21.43 16.84 2.32
C SER A 163 -20.18 17.36 3.05
N PRO A 164 -20.32 18.19 4.10
CA PRO A 164 -19.21 18.58 4.98
C PRO A 164 -18.48 17.37 5.62
N PHE A 165 -19.20 16.26 5.80
CA PHE A 165 -18.63 15.01 6.33
C PHE A 165 -17.63 14.35 5.38
N SER A 166 -17.67 14.68 4.07
CA SER A 166 -16.71 14.16 3.10
C SER A 166 -15.28 14.58 3.41
N LEU A 167 -15.07 15.67 4.17
CA LEU A 167 -13.73 16.09 4.62
C LEU A 167 -13.09 15.10 5.61
N LEU A 168 -13.91 14.30 6.31
CA LEU A 168 -13.43 13.27 7.23
C LEU A 168 -13.09 11.96 6.52
N ALA A 169 -13.38 11.82 5.22
CA ALA A 169 -13.14 10.60 4.45
C ALA A 169 -11.68 10.09 4.51
N PRO A 170 -10.63 10.94 4.55
CA PRO A 170 -9.26 10.45 4.65
C PRO A 170 -8.95 9.72 5.96
N LEU A 171 -9.66 10.00 7.06
CA LEU A 171 -9.37 9.44 8.37
C LEU A 171 -9.53 7.91 8.44
N PRO A 172 -10.68 7.31 8.05
CA PRO A 172 -10.80 5.85 7.98
C PRO A 172 -9.88 5.25 6.91
N LEU A 173 -9.60 5.98 5.83
CA LEU A 173 -8.71 5.52 4.77
C LEU A 173 -7.26 5.41 5.23
N VAL A 174 -6.78 6.29 6.12
CA VAL A 174 -5.45 6.15 6.74
C VAL A 174 -5.33 4.84 7.50
N ALA A 175 -6.34 4.49 8.30
CA ALA A 175 -6.36 3.24 9.05
C ALA A 175 -6.40 2.02 8.10
N GLY A 176 -7.25 2.08 7.06
CA GLY A 176 -7.32 1.06 6.02
C GLY A 176 -5.99 0.90 5.27
N SER A 177 -5.37 1.99 4.84
CA SER A 177 -4.07 1.97 4.15
C SER A 177 -2.96 1.43 5.05
N PHE A 178 -2.95 1.77 6.34
CA PHE A 178 -1.98 1.22 7.29
C PHE A 178 -2.15 -0.30 7.43
N PHE A 179 -3.40 -0.77 7.52
CA PHE A 179 -3.71 -2.20 7.58
C PHE A 179 -3.28 -2.93 6.30
N THR A 180 -3.70 -2.43 5.14
CA THR A 180 -3.33 -2.99 3.83
C THR A 180 -1.82 -3.02 3.65
N ALA A 181 -1.12 -1.91 3.96
CA ALA A 181 0.33 -1.82 3.91
C ALA A 181 1.02 -2.86 4.82
N SER A 182 0.51 -3.06 6.04
CA SER A 182 1.06 -4.04 6.99
C SER A 182 0.93 -5.47 6.47
N VAL A 183 -0.26 -5.84 5.97
CA VAL A 183 -0.52 -7.18 5.41
C VAL A 183 0.31 -7.42 4.17
N SER A 184 0.32 -6.45 3.24
CA SER A 184 1.09 -6.52 1.99
C SER A 184 2.59 -6.63 2.25
N LEU A 185 3.14 -5.83 3.17
CA LEU A 185 4.57 -5.89 3.49
C LEU A 185 4.93 -7.23 4.16
N GLY A 186 4.05 -7.77 5.01
CA GLY A 186 4.21 -9.10 5.60
C GLY A 186 4.27 -10.21 4.54
N PHE A 187 3.44 -10.10 3.50
CA PHE A 187 3.49 -10.98 2.33
C PHE A 187 4.79 -10.80 1.53
N THR A 188 5.22 -9.55 1.29
CA THR A 188 6.47 -9.22 0.60
C THR A 188 7.69 -9.78 1.30
N ALA A 189 7.73 -9.78 2.63
CA ALA A 189 8.82 -10.35 3.41
C ALA A 189 8.98 -11.88 3.22
N HIS A 190 7.92 -12.59 2.85
CA HIS A 190 7.94 -14.03 2.59
C HIS A 190 8.07 -14.39 1.09
N THR A 191 7.93 -13.40 0.22
CA THR A 191 7.90 -13.61 -1.23
C THR A 191 9.31 -13.69 -1.79
N ARG A 192 9.62 -14.77 -2.51
CA ARG A 192 10.90 -14.97 -3.22
C ARG A 192 10.83 -14.66 -4.71
N ASP A 193 9.67 -14.88 -5.30
CA ASP A 193 9.42 -14.70 -6.73
C ASP A 193 8.37 -13.63 -6.96
N ILE A 194 8.63 -12.72 -7.89
CA ILE A 194 7.72 -11.62 -8.23
C ILE A 194 6.36 -12.12 -8.73
N ASP A 195 6.30 -13.32 -9.32
CA ASP A 195 5.07 -13.92 -9.83
C ASP A 195 4.06 -14.25 -8.71
N SER A 196 4.52 -14.43 -7.47
CA SER A 196 3.64 -14.66 -6.31
C SER A 196 2.70 -13.48 -6.05
N TYR A 197 3.09 -12.26 -6.47
CA TYR A 197 2.23 -11.09 -6.37
C TYR A 197 1.01 -11.16 -7.29
N ASN A 198 1.07 -11.90 -8.39
CA ASN A 198 -0.08 -12.02 -9.30
C ASN A 198 -1.28 -12.61 -8.58
N LEU A 199 -1.09 -13.66 -7.77
CA LEU A 199 -2.15 -14.26 -6.97
C LEU A 199 -2.62 -13.29 -5.87
N TYR A 200 -1.68 -12.65 -5.17
CA TYR A 200 -2.01 -11.72 -4.08
C TYR A 200 -2.85 -10.53 -4.56
N ILE A 201 -2.44 -9.93 -5.68
CA ILE A 201 -3.11 -8.77 -6.28
C ILE A 201 -4.45 -9.18 -6.90
N ALA A 202 -4.52 -10.33 -7.57
CA ALA A 202 -5.78 -10.86 -8.07
C ALA A 202 -6.79 -11.08 -6.94
N LEU A 203 -6.34 -11.62 -5.79
CA LEU A 203 -7.18 -11.79 -4.61
C LEU A 203 -7.65 -10.44 -4.06
N PHE A 204 -6.75 -9.46 -3.94
CA PHE A 204 -7.11 -8.11 -3.49
C PHE A 204 -8.19 -7.47 -4.35
N PHE A 205 -8.00 -7.45 -5.69
CA PHE A 205 -9.00 -6.90 -6.60
C PHE A 205 -10.32 -7.66 -6.56
N SER A 206 -10.28 -8.99 -6.42
CA SER A 206 -11.49 -9.81 -6.28
C SER A 206 -12.27 -9.46 -5.02
N LEU A 207 -11.58 -9.28 -3.88
CA LEU A 207 -12.22 -8.93 -2.61
C LEU A 207 -12.88 -7.55 -2.66
N ILE A 208 -12.30 -6.58 -3.38
CA ILE A 208 -12.89 -5.24 -3.54
C ILE A 208 -14.27 -5.28 -4.19
N PHE A 209 -14.52 -6.24 -5.09
CA PHE A 209 -15.87 -6.43 -5.64
C PHE A 209 -16.88 -6.85 -4.58
N LEU A 210 -16.47 -7.54 -3.51
CA LEU A 210 -17.36 -7.96 -2.43
C LEU A 210 -17.53 -6.87 -1.36
N CYS A 211 -16.61 -5.90 -1.26
CA CYS A 211 -16.60 -4.88 -0.20
C CYS A 211 -17.58 -3.71 -0.42
N GLY A 212 -18.50 -3.80 -1.37
CA GLY A 212 -19.51 -2.77 -1.61
C GLY A 212 -18.99 -1.47 -2.24
N VAL A 213 -17.81 -1.50 -2.85
CA VAL A 213 -17.16 -0.35 -3.50
C VAL A 213 -17.90 0.06 -4.78
N TRP A 214 -18.43 -0.93 -5.51
CA TRP A 214 -19.06 -0.73 -6.82
C TRP A 214 -20.59 -0.83 -6.77
N PHE A 215 -21.15 -1.49 -5.76
CA PHE A 215 -22.58 -1.70 -5.57
C PHE A 215 -22.90 -1.83 -4.07
N LEU A 216 -24.17 -1.63 -3.69
CA LEU A 216 -24.60 -1.73 -2.30
C LEU A 216 -24.46 -3.16 -1.77
N VAL A 217 -23.88 -3.31 -0.57
CA VAL A 217 -23.73 -4.61 0.11
C VAL A 217 -25.09 -5.30 0.33
N ASP A 218 -26.17 -4.54 0.46
CA ASP A 218 -27.53 -5.06 0.61
C ASP A 218 -27.99 -5.94 -0.57
N VAL A 219 -27.38 -5.79 -1.74
CA VAL A 219 -27.70 -6.59 -2.93
C VAL A 219 -27.10 -7.99 -2.85
N LEU A 220 -26.07 -8.21 -2.01
CA LEU A 220 -25.44 -9.53 -1.86
C LEU A 220 -26.37 -10.54 -1.18
N PRO A 221 -26.22 -11.85 -1.48
CA PRO A 221 -26.90 -12.91 -0.72
C PRO A 221 -26.58 -12.82 0.78
N PRO A 222 -27.49 -13.20 1.69
CA PRO A 222 -27.28 -13.07 3.14
C PRO A 222 -26.02 -13.75 3.69
N ALA A 223 -25.51 -14.79 3.01
CA ALA A 223 -24.28 -15.48 3.39
C ALA A 223 -22.99 -14.72 3.05
N LEU A 224 -23.07 -13.71 2.18
CA LEU A 224 -21.95 -12.89 1.70
C LEU A 224 -22.05 -11.42 2.16
N ARG A 225 -23.08 -11.07 2.92
CA ARG A 225 -23.25 -9.74 3.53
C ARG A 225 -22.40 -9.59 4.79
#